data_AF-A0A2V9T861-F1
#
_entry.id   AF-A0A2V9T861-F1
#
_cell.length_a   1.000
_cell.length_b   1.000
_cell.length_c   1.000
_cell.angle_alpha   90.00
_cell.angle_beta   90.00
_cell.angle_gamma   90.00
#
_symmetry.space_group_name_H-M   'P 1'
#
loop_
_entity.id
_entity.type
_entity.pdbx_description
1 polymer ?
#
loop_
_entity_poly.entity_id
_entity_poly.type
_entity_poly.pdbx_seq_one_letter_code
_entity_poly.pdbx_strand_id
1 'polypeptide(L)'
;QVSKPYGESAAYDFIVESGSLCSRIQVKSTRSRFENGFRCNLRASMSRRYKPDSFDFAAINVIPLDVWYIIPGLMINLGILLTPGKPDSKYYEYEEAWHLLKPPEPNLSAESTLGTDVR
;
A
#
# COMPACT_ATOMS: atom_id res chain seq x y z
N GLN A 1 14.23 0.17 -5.64
CA GLN A 1 14.48 -1.20 -6.14
C GLN A 1 13.26 -2.07 -5.84
N VAL A 2 13.04 -3.15 -6.60
CA VAL A 2 11.99 -4.14 -6.33
C VAL A 2 12.61 -5.52 -6.27
N SER A 3 12.31 -6.27 -5.21
CA SER A 3 12.85 -7.59 -4.94
C SER A 3 11.70 -8.57 -4.70
N LYS A 4 11.80 -9.81 -5.19
CA LYS A 4 10.84 -10.88 -4.91
C LYS A 4 11.43 -11.85 -3.88
N PRO A 5 10.70 -12.24 -2.81
CA PRO A 5 11.19 -13.25 -1.89
C PRO A 5 11.44 -14.58 -2.61
N TYR A 6 12.40 -15.36 -2.14
CA TYR A 6 12.67 -16.68 -2.70
C TYR A 6 11.54 -17.66 -2.35
N GLY A 7 10.94 -18.26 -3.38
CA GLY A 7 9.78 -19.16 -3.24
C GLY A 7 8.44 -18.43 -3.10
N GLU A 8 7.39 -19.18 -2.73
CA GLU A 8 5.99 -18.70 -2.69
C GLU A 8 5.38 -18.79 -1.28
N SER A 9 6.22 -18.98 -0.25
CA SER A 9 5.75 -19.17 1.13
C SER A 9 5.61 -17.86 1.92
N ALA A 10 6.11 -16.76 1.36
CA ALA A 10 5.96 -15.45 1.97
C ALA A 10 4.50 -14.98 1.93
N ALA A 11 4.11 -14.16 2.90
CA ALA A 11 2.77 -13.57 2.94
C ALA A 11 2.67 -12.26 2.12
N TYR A 12 3.68 -11.96 1.30
CA TYR A 12 3.80 -10.81 0.41
C TYR A 12 4.46 -11.26 -0.88
N ASP A 13 4.22 -10.51 -1.96
CA ASP A 13 4.74 -10.84 -3.29
C ASP A 13 6.04 -10.10 -3.60
N PHE A 14 6.23 -8.90 -3.06
CA PHE A 14 7.40 -8.07 -3.34
C PHE A 14 7.90 -7.33 -2.11
N ILE A 15 9.16 -6.94 -2.15
CA ILE A 15 9.75 -5.90 -1.32
C ILE A 15 10.03 -4.71 -2.24
N VAL A 16 9.57 -3.53 -1.84
CA VAL A 16 9.88 -2.26 -2.50
C VAL A 16 10.80 -1.47 -1.61
N GLU A 17 11.98 -1.14 -2.16
CA GLU A 17 12.99 -0.33 -1.48
C GLU A 17 13.03 1.06 -2.11
N SER A 18 12.90 2.10 -1.27
CA SER A 18 12.92 3.51 -1.67
C SER A 18 13.70 4.31 -0.62
N GLY A 19 14.92 4.75 -0.96
CA GLY A 19 15.83 5.36 0.01
C GLY A 19 16.15 4.40 1.15
N SER A 20 15.87 4.82 2.39
CA SER A 20 16.01 3.98 3.60
C SER A 20 14.77 3.15 3.92
N LEU A 21 13.66 3.32 3.18
CA LEU A 21 12.42 2.60 3.42
C LEU A 21 12.41 1.27 2.66
N CYS A 22 12.02 0.21 3.36
CA CYS A 22 11.86 -1.13 2.81
C CYS A 22 10.46 -1.63 3.19
N SER A 23 9.58 -1.82 2.19
CA SER A 23 8.17 -2.14 2.38
C SER A 23 7.81 -3.48 1.76
N ARG A 24 7.22 -4.38 2.55
CA ARG A 24 6.67 -5.67 2.09
C ARG A 24 5.29 -5.45 1.49
N ILE A 25 5.11 -5.80 0.22
CA ILE A 25 3.92 -5.54 -0.57
C ILE A 25 3.22 -6.83 -0.94
N GLN A 26 1.97 -6.97 -0.53
CA GLN A 26 1.07 -8.00 -1.04
C GLN A 26 0.27 -7.44 -2.23
N VAL A 27 0.41 -8.03 -3.41
CA VAL A 27 -0.36 -7.66 -4.59
C VAL A 27 -1.65 -8.46 -4.64
N LYS A 28 -2.74 -7.78 -5.00
CA LYS A 28 -4.02 -8.40 -5.35
C LYS A 28 -4.60 -7.70 -6.57
N SER A 29 -5.59 -8.33 -7.17
CA SER A 29 -6.37 -7.71 -8.23
C SER A 29 -7.83 -8.08 -8.10
N THR A 30 -8.71 -7.26 -8.68
CA THR A 30 -10.14 -7.55 -8.75
C THR A 30 -10.76 -7.05 -10.05
N ARG A 31 -11.70 -7.85 -10.57
CA ARG A 31 -12.70 -7.47 -11.59
C ARG A 31 -14.12 -7.55 -11.04
N SER A 32 -14.27 -7.94 -9.77
CA SER A 32 -15.55 -8.31 -9.18
C SER A 32 -16.33 -7.06 -8.80
N ARG A 33 -17.21 -6.61 -9.69
CA ARG A 33 -18.19 -5.56 -9.36
C ARG A 33 -19.11 -6.03 -8.24
N PHE A 34 -19.37 -5.14 -7.30
CA PHE A 34 -20.29 -5.35 -6.19
C PHE A 34 -20.88 -4.01 -5.79
N GLU A 35 -22.22 -3.92 -5.79
CA GLU A 35 -22.95 -2.66 -5.55
C GLU A 35 -22.40 -1.51 -6.44
N ASN A 36 -21.91 -0.43 -5.83
CA ASN A 36 -21.37 0.75 -6.47
C ASN A 36 -19.84 0.71 -6.66
N GLY A 37 -19.20 -0.44 -6.43
CA GLY A 37 -17.74 -0.56 -6.46
C GLY A 37 -17.23 -1.95 -6.86
N PHE A 38 -16.05 -2.27 -6.36
CA PHE A 38 -15.32 -3.51 -6.64
C PHE A 38 -14.93 -4.18 -5.34
N ARG A 39 -15.40 -5.41 -5.15
CA ARG A 39 -15.04 -6.21 -3.97
C ARG A 39 -13.69 -6.89 -4.22
N CYS A 40 -12.77 -6.78 -3.27
CA CYS A 40 -11.53 -7.55 -3.23
C CYS A 40 -11.49 -8.35 -1.93
N ASN A 41 -11.23 -9.66 -2.03
CA ASN A 41 -11.03 -10.51 -0.87
C ASN A 41 -9.54 -10.58 -0.53
N LEU A 42 -9.15 -10.01 0.60
CA LEU A 42 -7.78 -10.05 1.09
C LEU A 42 -7.63 -11.22 2.06
N ARG A 43 -7.37 -12.39 1.48
CA ARG A 43 -7.09 -13.63 2.22
C ARG A 43 -5.72 -14.16 1.81
N ALA A 44 -5.02 -14.73 2.78
CA ALA A 44 -3.75 -15.43 2.56
C ALA A 44 -3.99 -16.76 1.83
N SER A 45 -5.10 -17.42 2.13
CA SER A 45 -5.63 -18.59 1.41
C SER A 45 -7.13 -18.71 1.63
N MET A 46 -7.79 -19.66 0.96
CA MET A 46 -9.24 -19.85 1.02
C MET A 46 -9.83 -19.79 2.45
N SER A 47 -9.12 -20.34 3.44
CA SER A 47 -9.54 -20.41 4.84
C SER A 47 -8.76 -19.50 5.80
N ARG A 48 -7.67 -18.84 5.37
CA ARG A 48 -6.79 -18.10 6.29
C ARG A 48 -6.76 -16.60 6.02
N ARG A 49 -6.98 -15.84 7.10
CA ARG A 49 -6.65 -14.42 7.19
C ARG A 49 -5.15 -14.22 7.19
N TYR A 50 -4.71 -13.07 6.70
CA TYR A 50 -3.36 -12.61 6.98
C TYR A 50 -3.20 -12.38 8.49
N LYS A 51 -2.03 -12.72 9.03
CA LYS A 51 -1.67 -12.33 10.39
C LYS A 51 -1.42 -10.82 10.40
N PRO A 52 -1.59 -10.14 11.55
CA PRO A 52 -1.00 -8.82 11.74
C PRO A 52 0.48 -8.85 11.30
N ASP A 53 0.93 -7.76 10.68
CA ASP A 53 2.33 -7.55 10.24
C ASP A 53 2.87 -8.56 9.21
N SER A 54 1.98 -9.30 8.53
CA SER A 54 2.37 -10.20 7.43
C SER A 54 3.05 -9.45 6.28
N PHE A 55 2.64 -8.19 6.08
CA PHE A 55 3.13 -7.27 5.07
C PHE A 55 2.74 -5.85 5.46
N ASP A 56 3.41 -4.86 4.87
CA ASP A 56 3.27 -3.45 5.25
C ASP A 56 2.18 -2.75 4.44
N PHE A 57 2.04 -3.09 3.15
CA PHE A 57 0.97 -2.58 2.28
C PHE A 57 0.37 -3.67 1.39
N ALA A 58 -0.91 -3.53 1.07
CA ALA A 58 -1.53 -4.21 -0.06
C ALA A 58 -1.63 -3.27 -1.26
N ALA A 59 -1.10 -3.70 -2.40
CA ALA A 59 -1.31 -3.06 -3.69
C ALA A 59 -2.44 -3.79 -4.43
N ILE A 60 -3.59 -3.13 -4.60
CA ILE A 60 -4.79 -3.75 -5.17
C ILE A 60 -5.14 -3.08 -6.50
N ASN A 61 -5.03 -3.83 -7.59
CA ASN A 61 -5.44 -3.35 -8.90
C ASN A 61 -6.95 -3.61 -9.16
N VAL A 62 -7.69 -2.54 -9.42
CA VAL A 62 -9.05 -2.59 -9.99
C VAL A 62 -8.94 -2.66 -11.50
N ILE A 63 -8.82 -3.88 -12.03
CA ILE A 63 -8.44 -4.14 -13.42
C ILE A 63 -9.33 -3.42 -14.45
N PRO A 64 -10.67 -3.35 -14.30
CA PRO A 64 -11.51 -2.71 -15.32
C PRO A 64 -11.29 -1.20 -15.45
N LEU A 65 -10.65 -0.56 -14.47
CA LEU A 65 -10.44 0.89 -14.43
C LEU A 65 -8.96 1.27 -14.45
N ASP A 66 -8.05 0.28 -14.39
CA ASP A 66 -6.60 0.49 -14.31
C ASP A 66 -6.18 1.44 -13.17
N VAL A 67 -6.83 1.26 -12.01
CA VAL A 67 -6.57 2.03 -10.79
C VAL A 67 -6.00 1.12 -9.71
N TRP A 68 -5.00 1.61 -9.01
CA TRP A 68 -4.33 0.95 -7.90
C TRP A 68 -4.68 1.59 -6.57
N TYR A 69 -4.89 0.75 -5.57
CA TYR A 69 -4.96 1.18 -4.17
C TYR A 69 -3.74 0.69 -3.41
N ILE A 70 -3.10 1.57 -2.66
CA ILE A 70 -1.96 1.26 -1.78
C ILE A 70 -2.43 1.36 -0.33
N ILE A 71 -2.90 0.25 0.23
CA ILE A 71 -3.58 0.22 1.53
C ILE A 71 -2.63 -0.34 2.61
N PRO A 72 -2.40 0.37 3.72
CA PRO A 72 -1.69 -0.16 4.88
C PRO A 72 -2.22 -1.51 5.35
N GLY A 73 -1.30 -2.46 5.59
CA GLY A 73 -1.61 -3.84 5.97
C GLY A 73 -2.46 -3.96 7.24
N LEU A 74 -2.28 -3.02 8.17
CA LEU A 74 -3.03 -2.95 9.43
C LEU A 74 -4.53 -2.66 9.24
N MET A 75 -4.94 -2.09 8.11
CA MET A 75 -6.36 -1.78 7.83
C MET A 75 -7.09 -2.88 7.08
N ILE A 76 -6.42 -4.00 6.81
CA ILE A 76 -6.95 -5.03 5.95
C ILE A 76 -7.91 -5.94 6.70
N ASN A 77 -9.17 -5.87 6.26
CA ASN A 77 -10.21 -6.80 6.64
C ASN A 77 -10.40 -7.88 5.55
N LEU A 78 -11.11 -8.94 5.90
CA LEU A 78 -11.40 -10.09 5.02
C LEU A 78 -12.00 -9.72 3.66
N GLY A 79 -12.73 -8.61 3.59
CA GLY A 79 -13.31 -8.07 2.36
C GLY A 79 -13.21 -6.55 2.35
N ILE A 80 -12.68 -6.02 1.26
CA ILE A 80 -12.59 -4.58 1.00
C ILE A 80 -13.50 -4.25 -0.19
N LEU A 81 -14.24 -3.15 -0.06
CA LEU A 81 -15.00 -2.55 -1.16
C LEU A 81 -14.25 -1.30 -1.61
N LEU A 82 -13.79 -1.32 -2.86
CA LEU A 82 -13.09 -0.20 -3.50
C LEU A 82 -14.07 0.53 -4.42
N THR A 83 -14.10 1.85 -4.34
CA THR A 83 -14.98 2.70 -5.16
C THR A 83 -14.15 3.80 -5.81
N PRO A 84 -13.47 3.51 -6.95
CA PRO A 84 -12.60 4.46 -7.63
C PRO A 84 -13.26 5.80 -7.93
N GLY A 85 -12.52 6.88 -7.67
CA GLY A 85 -12.96 8.26 -7.92
C GLY A 85 -14.10 8.75 -7.02
N LYS A 86 -14.34 8.10 -5.85
CA LYS A 86 -15.35 8.53 -4.87
C LYS A 86 -14.69 9.15 -3.62
N PRO A 87 -14.70 10.49 -3.47
CA PRO A 87 -14.04 11.18 -2.36
C PRO A 87 -14.51 10.75 -0.96
N ASP A 88 -15.80 10.45 -0.81
CA ASP A 88 -16.39 10.06 0.48
C ASP A 88 -16.17 8.58 0.83
N SER A 89 -15.42 7.84 0.00
CA SER A 89 -15.21 6.41 0.21
C SER A 89 -14.11 6.15 1.23
N LYS A 90 -14.30 5.07 2.00
CA LYS A 90 -13.38 4.66 3.08
C LYS A 90 -11.91 4.56 2.64
N TYR A 91 -11.66 4.19 1.39
CA TYR A 91 -10.31 3.95 0.88
C TYR A 91 -9.84 5.01 -0.12
N TYR A 92 -10.57 6.12 -0.26
CA TYR A 92 -10.28 7.16 -1.25
C TYR A 92 -8.85 7.69 -1.18
N GLU A 93 -8.35 7.96 0.04
CA GLU A 93 -6.98 8.47 0.25
C GLU A 93 -5.86 7.50 -0.18
N TYR A 94 -6.21 6.22 -0.38
CA TYR A 94 -5.26 5.18 -0.80
C TYR A 94 -5.27 4.93 -2.31
N GLU A 95 -6.16 5.60 -3.05
CA GLU A 95 -6.22 5.56 -4.51
C GLU A 95 -4.97 6.23 -5.10
N GLU A 96 -4.22 5.50 -5.91
CA GLU A 96 -2.93 5.92 -6.49
C GLU A 96 -1.92 6.45 -5.45
N ALA A 97 -2.04 6.01 -4.19
CA ALA A 97 -1.23 6.47 -3.07
C ALA A 97 0.19 5.88 -3.06
N TRP A 98 0.86 5.84 -4.22
CA TRP A 98 2.24 5.38 -4.40
C TRP A 98 3.26 6.15 -3.56
N HIS A 99 2.92 7.39 -3.19
CA HIS A 99 3.75 8.21 -2.31
C HIS A 99 3.96 7.56 -0.94
N LEU A 100 3.05 6.69 -0.48
CA LEU A 100 3.20 5.93 0.77
C LEU A 100 4.38 4.93 0.73
N LEU A 101 4.86 4.57 -0.46
CA LEU A 101 6.00 3.67 -0.65
C LEU A 101 7.34 4.43 -0.74
N LYS A 102 7.32 5.74 -0.52
CA LYS A 102 8.52 6.59 -0.55
C LYS A 102 8.75 7.17 0.84
N PRO A 103 10.03 7.45 1.20
CA PRO A 103 10.30 8.22 2.40
C PRO A 103 9.61 9.59 2.28
N PRO A 104 9.14 10.16 3.40
CA PRO A 104 8.64 11.52 3.39
C PRO A 104 9.74 12.45 2.88
N GLU A 105 9.37 13.40 2.02
CA GLU A 105 10.31 14.39 1.52
C GLU A 105 10.97 15.11 2.72
N PRO A 106 12.30 15.28 2.73
CA PRO A 106 12.95 15.99 3.80
C PRO A 106 12.38 17.42 3.86
N ASN A 107 11.93 17.84 5.04
CA ASN A 107 11.51 19.21 5.28
C ASN A 107 12.73 20.14 5.14
N LEU A 108 12.99 20.64 3.94
CA LEU A 108 14.08 21.58 3.61
C LEU A 108 13.96 22.93 4.36
N SER A 109 12.90 23.13 5.15
CA SER A 109 12.67 24.32 5.98
C SER A 109 13.37 24.29 7.34
N ALA A 110 13.95 23.16 7.78
CA ALA A 110 14.54 23.03 9.11
C ALA A 110 16.09 23.21 9.16
N GLU A 111 16.78 23.28 8.03
CA GLU A 111 18.26 23.29 7.99
C GLU A 111 18.89 24.69 7.87
N SER A 112 18.14 25.78 8.03
CA SER A 112 18.68 27.15 7.87
C SER A 112 19.14 27.85 9.16
N THR A 113 19.14 27.20 10.34
CA THR A 113 19.44 27.88 11.63
C THR A 113 20.65 27.35 12.40
N LEU A 114 21.63 26.72 11.73
CA LEU A 114 22.91 26.37 12.38
C LEU A 114 24.07 26.83 11.51
N GLY A 115 24.43 28.12 11.61
CA GLY A 115 25.58 28.60 10.85
C GLY A 115 25.93 30.07 10.99
N THR A 116 25.97 30.66 12.19
CA THR A 116 26.91 31.76 12.51
C THR A 116 26.93 32.05 14.01
N ASP A 117 27.90 31.51 14.74
CA ASP A 117 28.52 32.23 15.86
C ASP A 117 29.87 31.58 16.20
N VAL A 118 30.96 32.10 15.63
CA VAL A 118 32.30 31.97 16.21
C VAL A 118 32.94 33.35 16.13
N ARG A 119 33.27 33.85 17.32
CA ARG A 119 33.89 35.14 17.64
C ARG A 119 35.28 35.31 17.05
#